data_AF-A0A961TLR7-F1
#
_entry.id   AF-A0A961TLR7-F1
#
_cell.length_a   1.000
_cell.length_b   1.000
_cell.length_c   1.000
_cell.angle_alpha   90.00
_cell.angle_beta   90.00
_cell.angle_gamma   90.00
#
_symmetry.space_group_name_H-M   'P 1'
#
loop_
_entity.id
_entity.type
_entity.pdbx_description
1 polymer ?
#
loop_
_entity_poly.entity_id
_entity_poly.type
_entity_poly.pdbx_seq_one_letter_code
_entity_poly.pdbx_strand_id
1 'polypeptide(L)'
;MRIVHVIAVTLLVATGCLIAQAGISMAAEPGYYKVRGVADGDVLNIREEPRADATIVGEFKPGARPVEVLEIAATGTSEWGRVRAMDTNGWVAMRFLEPDEVTTLEGTDVPEGLVCGGTEPFWDAKFGGGELKLTSMADGNLTLPLTSAIPAVGRRHRFALIATQANARMTAMLGRYESCSDGMSDFDYGWRIDLLVEDGAKPAYAYEGCCHLPVAK
;
A
#
# COMPACT_ATOMS: atom_id res chain seq x y z
N MET A 1 21.12 -20.41 -82.34
CA MET A 1 20.70 -21.73 -81.85
C MET A 1 20.47 -21.63 -80.36
N ARG A 2 19.19 -21.75 -79.91
CA ARG A 2 18.75 -22.03 -78.51
C ARG A 2 19.04 -20.91 -77.47
N ILE A 3 18.16 -20.44 -76.58
CA ILE A 3 16.86 -20.86 -76.02
C ILE A 3 16.12 -19.58 -75.53
N VAL A 4 14.80 -19.52 -75.73
CA VAL A 4 13.88 -18.55 -75.11
C VAL A 4 13.60 -19.00 -73.67
N HIS A 5 13.87 -18.15 -72.67
CA HIS A 5 13.40 -18.37 -71.29
C HIS A 5 12.29 -17.38 -70.97
N VAL A 6 11.06 -17.90 -70.91
CA VAL A 6 9.90 -17.24 -70.33
C VAL A 6 10.04 -17.32 -68.81
N ILE A 7 10.18 -16.18 -68.14
CA ILE A 7 10.12 -16.11 -66.68
C ILE A 7 8.69 -15.72 -66.31
N ALA A 8 7.97 -16.69 -65.73
CA ALA A 8 6.64 -16.50 -65.18
C ALA A 8 6.72 -15.63 -63.92
N VAL A 9 5.99 -14.51 -63.91
CA VAL A 9 5.81 -13.67 -62.74
C VAL A 9 4.73 -14.30 -61.87
N THR A 10 5.11 -14.87 -60.73
CA THR A 10 4.17 -15.39 -59.73
C THR A 10 3.76 -14.25 -58.80
N LEU A 11 2.51 -13.80 -58.88
CA LEU A 11 1.93 -12.87 -57.91
C LEU A 11 1.79 -13.58 -56.55
N LEU A 12 2.55 -13.14 -55.55
CA LEU A 12 2.30 -13.49 -54.15
C LEU A 12 1.20 -12.54 -53.62
N VAL A 13 -0.01 -13.07 -53.39
CA VAL A 13 -1.06 -12.32 -52.69
C VAL A 13 -0.73 -12.34 -51.20
N ALA A 14 -0.35 -11.19 -50.67
CA ALA A 14 -0.08 -10.99 -49.25
C ALA A 14 -1.41 -10.92 -48.47
N THR A 15 -1.82 -12.03 -47.85
CA THR A 15 -2.95 -12.05 -46.92
C THR A 15 -2.49 -11.46 -45.58
N GLY A 16 -2.70 -10.16 -45.39
CA GLY A 16 -2.45 -9.49 -44.12
C GLY A 16 -3.39 -10.01 -43.03
N CYS A 17 -2.84 -10.76 -42.08
CA CYS A 17 -3.55 -11.15 -40.87
C CYS A 17 -3.69 -9.90 -39.98
N LEU A 18 -4.89 -9.29 -39.96
CA LEU A 18 -5.24 -8.27 -38.97
C LEU A 18 -5.37 -8.97 -37.61
N ILE A 19 -4.29 -8.97 -36.83
CA ILE A 19 -4.37 -9.32 -35.40
C ILE A 19 -5.06 -8.14 -34.71
N ALA A 20 -6.34 -8.29 -34.41
CA ALA A 20 -7.04 -7.38 -33.51
C ALA A 20 -6.33 -7.45 -32.14
N GLN A 21 -5.60 -6.39 -31.79
CA GLN A 21 -5.08 -6.21 -30.44
C GLN A 21 -6.28 -5.97 -29.52
N ALA A 22 -6.84 -7.04 -28.96
CA ALA A 22 -7.67 -6.92 -27.78
C ALA A 22 -6.78 -6.32 -26.70
N GLY A 23 -7.10 -5.09 -26.26
CA GLY A 23 -6.42 -4.47 -25.14
C GLY A 23 -6.54 -5.37 -23.93
N ILE A 24 -5.41 -5.87 -23.45
CA ILE A 24 -5.35 -6.60 -22.18
C ILE A 24 -5.64 -5.55 -21.11
N SER A 25 -6.85 -5.56 -20.55
CA SER A 25 -7.13 -4.81 -19.33
C SER A 25 -6.33 -5.49 -18.22
N MET A 26 -5.28 -4.82 -17.74
CA MET A 26 -4.62 -5.20 -16.49
C MET A 26 -5.68 -5.15 -15.39
N ALA A 27 -5.87 -6.24 -14.66
CA ALA A 27 -6.69 -6.23 -13.45
C ALA A 27 -6.07 -5.25 -12.45
N ALA A 28 -6.92 -4.56 -11.68
CA ALA A 28 -6.42 -3.75 -10.58
C ALA A 28 -5.80 -4.66 -9.50
N GLU A 29 -4.78 -4.18 -8.79
CA GLU A 29 -4.04 -4.95 -7.78
C GLU A 29 -4.01 -4.24 -6.41
N PRO A 30 -3.96 -4.95 -5.27
CA PRO A 30 -3.81 -4.33 -3.97
C PRO A 30 -2.57 -3.42 -3.89
N GLY A 31 -2.72 -2.22 -3.35
CA GLY A 31 -1.67 -1.20 -3.40
C GLY A 31 -2.14 0.18 -2.96
N TYR A 32 -1.37 1.20 -3.33
CA TYR A 32 -1.72 2.58 -3.05
C TYR A 32 -2.32 3.24 -4.28
N TYR A 33 -3.37 4.02 -4.04
CA TYR A 33 -4.18 4.67 -5.05
C TYR A 33 -4.44 6.12 -4.67
N LYS A 34 -4.96 6.89 -5.62
CA LYS A 34 -5.51 8.22 -5.38
C LYS A 34 -6.89 8.35 -6.01
N VAL A 35 -7.75 9.14 -5.38
CA VAL A 35 -9.10 9.38 -5.86
C VAL A 35 -9.08 10.22 -7.14
N ARG A 36 -9.79 9.77 -8.17
CA ARG A 36 -9.93 10.42 -9.46
C ARG A 36 -11.38 10.42 -9.92
N GLY A 37 -11.74 11.43 -10.73
CA GLY A 37 -13.03 11.46 -11.44
C GLY A 37 -14.23 11.76 -10.55
N VAL A 38 -13.98 12.22 -9.32
CA VAL A 38 -14.98 12.80 -8.41
C VAL A 38 -14.93 14.31 -8.57
N ALA A 39 -16.10 14.93 -8.75
CA ALA A 39 -16.19 16.37 -8.96
C ALA A 39 -15.92 17.17 -7.67
N ASP A 40 -15.51 18.43 -7.82
CA ASP A 40 -15.37 19.35 -6.69
C ASP A 40 -16.74 19.53 -6.00
N GLY A 41 -16.78 19.32 -4.68
CA GLY A 41 -18.01 19.36 -3.88
C GLY A 41 -18.76 18.03 -3.79
N ASP A 42 -18.25 16.97 -4.41
CA ASP A 42 -18.74 15.58 -4.26
C ASP A 42 -17.71 14.72 -3.50
N VAL A 43 -18.06 13.47 -3.20
CA VAL A 43 -17.21 12.52 -2.47
C VAL A 43 -17.23 11.12 -3.08
N LEU A 44 -16.14 10.39 -2.91
CA LEU A 44 -16.12 8.95 -3.13
C LEU A 44 -16.59 8.26 -1.85
N ASN A 45 -17.81 7.74 -1.88
CA ASN A 45 -18.37 6.98 -0.75
C ASN A 45 -17.62 5.66 -0.53
N ILE A 46 -17.26 5.38 0.72
CA ILE A 46 -16.82 4.08 1.21
C ILE A 46 -18.06 3.32 1.71
N ARG A 47 -18.26 2.11 1.21
CA ARG A 47 -19.47 1.32 1.48
C ARG A 47 -19.20 0.07 2.29
N GLU A 48 -20.16 -0.37 3.08
CA GLU A 48 -20.03 -1.56 3.92
C GLU A 48 -19.83 -2.86 3.11
N GLU A 49 -20.47 -2.95 1.94
CA GLU A 49 -20.36 -4.07 1.01
C GLU A 49 -19.96 -3.58 -0.39
N PRO A 50 -19.37 -4.45 -1.24
CA PRO A 50 -18.93 -4.10 -2.60
C PRO A 50 -20.11 -3.98 -3.58
N ARG A 51 -21.07 -3.09 -3.29
CA ARG A 51 -22.22 -2.78 -4.17
C ARG A 51 -22.70 -1.34 -3.95
N ALA A 52 -23.29 -0.76 -4.99
CA ALA A 52 -23.60 0.68 -5.05
C ALA A 52 -24.74 1.13 -4.11
N ASP A 53 -25.54 0.21 -3.61
CA ASP A 53 -26.70 0.44 -2.74
C ASP A 53 -26.45 0.03 -1.27
N ALA A 54 -25.22 -0.37 -0.93
CA ALA A 54 -24.83 -0.67 0.45
C ALA A 54 -24.66 0.61 1.30
N THR A 55 -24.79 0.46 2.62
CA THR A 55 -24.59 1.52 3.61
C THR A 55 -23.28 2.25 3.39
N ILE A 56 -23.28 3.57 3.53
CA ILE A 56 -22.07 4.40 3.48
C ILE A 56 -21.46 4.42 4.89
N VAL A 57 -20.20 4.02 5.00
CA VAL A 57 -19.45 3.93 6.27
C VAL A 57 -18.29 4.93 6.35
N GLY A 58 -18.07 5.69 5.29
CA GLY A 58 -17.05 6.73 5.22
C GLY A 58 -17.00 7.35 3.84
N GLU A 59 -16.05 8.26 3.64
CA GLU A 59 -15.89 8.98 2.38
C GLU A 59 -14.43 9.39 2.16
N PHE A 60 -14.04 9.48 0.89
CA PHE A 60 -12.83 10.17 0.47
C PHE A 60 -13.17 11.42 -0.33
N LYS A 61 -12.41 12.48 -0.06
CA LYS A 61 -12.49 13.72 -0.84
C LYS A 61 -11.95 13.51 -2.26
N PRO A 62 -12.33 14.38 -3.22
CA PRO A 62 -11.68 14.44 -4.52
C PRO A 62 -10.16 14.59 -4.37
N GLY A 63 -9.39 13.77 -5.09
CA GLY A 63 -7.92 13.81 -5.04
C GLY A 63 -7.27 13.23 -3.78
N ALA A 64 -8.04 12.66 -2.85
CA ALA A 64 -7.48 12.04 -1.64
C ALA A 64 -6.44 10.97 -1.99
N ARG A 65 -5.29 11.02 -1.32
CA ARG A 65 -4.17 10.11 -1.50
C ARG A 65 -3.25 10.09 -0.28
N PRO A 66 -2.49 9.01 -0.04
CA PRO A 66 -2.64 7.70 -0.66
C PRO A 66 -3.78 6.90 -0.02
N VAL A 67 -4.64 6.30 -0.83
CA VAL A 67 -5.68 5.35 -0.43
C VAL A 67 -5.07 3.95 -0.50
N GLU A 68 -4.94 3.27 0.64
CA GLU A 68 -4.48 1.89 0.69
C GLU A 68 -5.63 0.92 0.39
N VAL A 69 -5.52 0.21 -0.74
CA VAL A 69 -6.42 -0.88 -1.13
C VAL A 69 -5.81 -2.22 -0.72
N LEU A 70 -6.47 -2.91 0.20
CA LEU A 70 -6.01 -4.17 0.81
C LEU A 70 -6.43 -5.40 0.00
N GLU A 71 -7.57 -5.33 -0.66
CA GLU A 71 -8.18 -6.43 -1.41
C GLU A 71 -9.00 -5.87 -2.58
N ILE A 72 -9.15 -6.64 -3.65
CA ILE A 72 -10.03 -6.29 -4.77
C ILE A 72 -11.03 -7.42 -4.98
N ALA A 73 -12.30 -7.06 -5.04
CA ALA A 73 -13.41 -7.96 -5.33
C ALA A 73 -14.14 -7.54 -6.60
N ALA A 74 -14.43 -8.50 -7.47
CA ALA A 74 -15.26 -8.28 -8.65
C ALA A 74 -16.73 -8.64 -8.33
N THR A 75 -17.64 -7.68 -8.53
CA THR A 75 -19.08 -7.89 -8.38
C THR A 75 -19.78 -7.51 -9.67
N GLY A 76 -20.26 -8.51 -10.42
CA GLY A 76 -20.81 -8.28 -11.77
C GLY A 76 -19.73 -7.73 -12.70
N THR A 77 -19.93 -6.52 -13.23
CA THR A 77 -18.98 -5.84 -14.13
C THR A 77 -18.13 -4.77 -13.44
N SER A 78 -18.24 -4.63 -12.11
CA SER A 78 -17.50 -3.62 -11.34
C SER A 78 -16.49 -4.26 -10.42
N GLU A 79 -15.33 -3.61 -10.28
CA GLU A 79 -14.32 -3.93 -9.28
C GLU A 79 -14.45 -2.98 -8.07
N TRP A 80 -14.24 -3.54 -6.89
CA TRP A 80 -14.28 -2.83 -5.61
C TRP A 80 -13.00 -3.06 -4.84
N GLY A 81 -12.43 -1.99 -4.31
CA GLY A 81 -11.24 -2.04 -3.45
C GLY A 81 -11.64 -1.98 -1.99
N ARG A 82 -11.16 -2.92 -1.18
CA ARG A 82 -11.30 -2.90 0.28
C ARG A 82 -10.29 -1.92 0.86
N VAL A 83 -10.78 -0.94 1.60
CA VAL A 83 -10.02 0.17 2.17
C VAL A 83 -10.36 0.34 3.64
N ARG A 84 -9.51 1.03 4.38
CA ARG A 84 -9.87 1.49 5.72
C ARG A 84 -10.88 2.64 5.67
N ALA A 85 -11.90 2.55 6.50
CA ALA A 85 -12.77 3.64 6.95
C ALA A 85 -12.54 3.85 8.46
N MET A 86 -12.94 5.00 9.02
CA MET A 86 -12.61 5.45 10.39
C MET A 86 -12.40 4.31 11.40
N ASP A 87 -13.46 3.53 11.66
CA ASP A 87 -13.47 2.48 12.69
C ASP A 87 -13.73 1.08 12.09
N THR A 88 -13.64 0.91 10.76
CA THR A 88 -13.98 -0.35 10.07
C THR A 88 -13.28 -0.47 8.70
N ASN A 89 -13.40 -1.61 8.04
CA ASN A 89 -13.10 -1.69 6.61
C ASN A 89 -14.35 -1.37 5.77
N GLY A 90 -14.15 -0.89 4.56
CA GLY A 90 -15.22 -0.75 3.58
C GLY A 90 -14.72 -0.87 2.15
N TRP A 91 -15.61 -0.62 1.20
CA TRP A 91 -15.42 -0.87 -0.21
C TRP A 91 -15.64 0.41 -1.02
N VAL A 92 -14.71 0.69 -1.92
CA VAL A 92 -14.80 1.80 -2.89
C VAL A 92 -14.77 1.27 -4.30
N ALA A 93 -15.49 1.91 -5.22
CA ALA A 93 -15.49 1.47 -6.62
C ALA A 93 -14.15 1.82 -7.28
N MET A 94 -13.43 0.82 -7.79
CA MET A 94 -12.07 0.98 -8.34
C MET A 94 -11.99 1.93 -9.53
N ARG A 95 -13.10 2.12 -10.26
CA ARG A 95 -13.17 3.09 -11.38
C ARG A 95 -12.91 4.55 -10.97
N PHE A 96 -13.01 4.88 -9.67
CA PHE A 96 -12.71 6.20 -9.12
C PHE A 96 -11.33 6.27 -8.45
N LEU A 97 -10.51 5.22 -8.63
CA LEU A 97 -9.15 5.16 -8.15
C LEU A 97 -8.20 5.03 -9.33
N GLU A 98 -7.04 5.65 -9.22
CA GLU A 98 -5.90 5.36 -10.10
C GLU A 98 -4.65 5.08 -9.26
N PRO A 99 -3.71 4.24 -9.74
CA PRO A 99 -2.50 3.91 -9.00
C PRO A 99 -1.75 5.17 -8.54
N ASP A 100 -1.23 5.13 -7.32
CA ASP A 100 -0.49 6.24 -6.74
C ASP A 100 0.94 5.84 -6.41
N GLU A 101 1.88 6.67 -6.84
CA GLU A 101 3.29 6.53 -6.50
C GLU A 101 3.53 7.20 -5.14
N VAL A 102 3.73 6.36 -4.13
CA VAL A 102 4.05 6.78 -2.77
C VAL A 102 5.56 6.82 -2.60
N THR A 103 6.07 7.89 -2.00
CA THR A 103 7.48 8.00 -1.62
C THR A 103 7.83 6.95 -0.57
N THR A 104 8.90 6.19 -0.81
CA THR A 104 9.37 5.14 0.10
C THR A 104 10.76 5.46 0.65
N LEU A 105 11.10 4.84 1.77
CA LEU A 105 12.45 4.86 2.31
C LEU A 105 13.41 4.22 1.32
N GLU A 106 14.57 4.85 1.12
CA GLU A 106 15.56 4.44 0.14
C GLU A 106 15.92 2.94 0.27
N GLY A 107 15.88 2.22 -0.85
CA GLY A 107 16.19 0.79 -0.90
C GLY A 107 15.08 -0.13 -0.37
N THR A 108 13.89 0.39 -0.08
CA THR A 108 12.75 -0.40 0.41
C THR A 108 11.42 0.02 -0.23
N ASP A 109 10.37 -0.78 0.01
CA ASP A 109 8.99 -0.44 -0.32
C ASP A 109 8.23 0.14 0.89
N VAL A 110 8.93 0.50 1.96
CA VAL A 110 8.31 1.07 3.17
C VAL A 110 7.95 2.54 2.89
N PRO A 111 6.69 2.95 2.99
CA PRO A 111 6.32 4.33 2.75
C PRO A 111 6.93 5.32 3.75
N GLU A 112 7.29 6.49 3.26
CA GLU A 112 7.50 7.64 4.13
C GLU A 112 6.18 8.07 4.77
N GLY A 113 6.19 8.34 6.07
CA GLY A 113 4.99 8.68 6.83
C GLY A 113 4.21 7.48 7.34
N LEU A 114 4.71 6.25 7.19
CA LEU A 114 4.08 5.05 7.77
C LEU A 114 3.91 5.24 9.29
N VAL A 115 2.69 4.99 9.77
CA VAL A 115 2.35 5.04 11.19
C VAL A 115 1.94 3.66 11.65
N CYS A 116 2.65 3.16 12.66
CA CYS A 116 2.33 1.94 13.35
C CYS A 116 1.82 2.24 14.76
N GLY A 117 1.04 1.33 15.33
CA GLY A 117 0.65 1.41 16.72
C GLY A 117 0.03 0.13 17.23
N GLY A 118 -0.23 0.10 18.53
CA GLY A 118 -0.88 -1.00 19.19
C GLY A 118 -1.73 -0.54 20.37
N THR A 119 -2.59 -1.44 20.79
CA THR A 119 -3.57 -1.26 21.87
C THR A 119 -3.00 -1.86 23.15
N GLU A 120 -2.91 -1.01 24.18
CA GLU A 120 -2.51 -1.34 25.56
C GLU A 120 -1.08 -1.92 25.80
N PRO A 121 -0.17 -1.11 26.39
CA PRO A 121 -0.29 0.34 26.55
C PRO A 121 -0.41 1.00 25.17
N PHE A 122 -1.21 2.06 25.04
CA PHE A 122 -1.30 2.77 23.76
C PHE A 122 0.07 3.33 23.37
N TRP A 123 0.48 3.05 22.14
CA TRP A 123 1.71 3.54 21.56
C TRP A 123 1.57 3.76 20.05
N ASP A 124 2.35 4.70 19.53
CA ASP A 124 2.51 4.92 18.11
C ASP A 124 3.98 5.06 17.74
N ALA A 125 4.34 4.54 16.56
CA ALA A 125 5.64 4.73 15.93
C ALA A 125 5.44 5.30 14.53
N LYS A 126 6.08 6.43 14.26
CA LYS A 126 6.03 7.11 12.96
C LYS A 126 7.39 7.10 12.29
N PHE A 127 7.42 6.68 11.04
CA PHE A 127 8.59 6.73 10.16
C PHE A 127 8.47 7.93 9.21
N GLY A 128 9.51 8.76 9.09
CA GLY A 128 9.51 9.84 8.11
C GLY A 128 10.52 10.93 8.46
N GLY A 129 10.87 11.78 7.50
CA GLY A 129 11.82 12.87 7.72
C GLY A 129 13.23 12.42 8.14
N GLY A 130 13.60 11.17 7.83
CA GLY A 130 14.86 10.56 8.24
C GLY A 130 14.92 10.16 9.71
N GLU A 131 13.77 10.04 10.40
CA GLU A 131 13.68 9.65 11.81
C GLU A 131 12.59 8.60 12.05
N LEU A 132 12.72 7.91 13.18
CA LEU A 132 11.69 7.10 13.81
C LEU A 132 11.31 7.78 15.12
N LYS A 133 10.04 8.13 15.26
CA LYS A 133 9.46 8.70 16.48
C LYS A 133 8.53 7.68 17.14
N LEU A 134 8.86 7.28 18.35
CA LEU A 134 8.01 6.48 19.24
C LEU A 134 7.35 7.41 20.27
N THR A 135 6.05 7.22 20.46
CA THR A 135 5.24 7.81 21.52
C THR A 135 4.59 6.67 22.27
N SER A 136 4.83 6.53 23.58
CA SER A 136 4.21 5.48 24.41
C SER A 136 3.65 6.07 25.69
N MET A 137 2.43 5.65 26.05
CA MET A 137 1.81 6.00 27.33
C MET A 137 2.50 5.38 28.54
N ALA A 138 3.20 4.25 28.36
CA ALA A 138 3.90 3.55 29.43
C ALA A 138 5.39 3.93 29.52
N ASP A 139 6.01 4.22 28.37
CA ASP A 139 7.47 4.28 28.26
C ASP A 139 8.00 5.67 27.90
N GLY A 140 7.11 6.62 27.59
CA GLY A 140 7.46 7.96 27.16
C GLY A 140 7.75 8.05 25.66
N ASN A 141 8.44 9.13 25.28
CA ASN A 141 8.70 9.44 23.87
C ASN A 141 10.18 9.29 23.56
N LEU A 142 10.47 8.70 22.41
CA LEU A 142 11.82 8.51 21.91
C LEU A 142 11.87 8.79 20.42
N THR A 143 12.72 9.72 20.00
CA THR A 143 12.96 10.02 18.58
C THR A 143 14.42 9.73 18.27
N LEU A 144 14.66 8.91 17.25
CA LEU A 144 16.01 8.56 16.79
C LEU A 144 16.12 8.75 15.28
N PRO A 145 17.27 9.20 14.76
CA PRO A 145 17.51 9.27 13.33
C PRO A 145 17.56 7.86 12.75
N LEU A 146 16.91 7.67 11.60
CA LEU A 146 16.93 6.45 10.84
C LEU A 146 18.29 6.34 10.14
N THR A 147 19.05 5.30 10.48
CA THR A 147 20.40 5.09 9.95
C THR A 147 20.46 3.98 8.91
N SER A 148 19.46 3.09 8.88
CA SER A 148 19.43 1.98 7.93
C SER A 148 18.00 1.53 7.64
N ALA A 149 17.77 1.18 6.37
CA ALA A 149 16.58 0.50 5.89
C ALA A 149 17.03 -0.71 5.08
N ILE A 150 16.67 -1.91 5.52
CA ILE A 150 17.26 -3.16 5.04
C ILE A 150 16.14 -4.08 4.55
N PRO A 151 16.06 -4.39 3.24
CA PRO A 151 15.15 -5.41 2.75
C PRO A 151 15.62 -6.81 3.17
N ALA A 152 14.68 -7.68 3.51
CA ALA A 152 15.01 -9.06 3.86
C ALA A 152 15.49 -9.86 2.63
N VAL A 153 16.46 -10.75 2.85
CA VAL A 153 16.95 -11.65 1.80
C VAL A 153 15.92 -12.76 1.56
N GLY A 154 15.60 -13.02 0.28
CA GLY A 154 14.75 -14.15 -0.12
C GLY A 154 13.26 -14.01 0.19
N ARG A 155 12.83 -12.88 0.78
CA ARG A 155 11.42 -12.56 1.02
C ARG A 155 11.14 -11.12 0.60
N ARG A 156 10.15 -10.93 -0.27
CA ARG A 156 9.62 -9.60 -0.58
C ARG A 156 8.83 -9.10 0.62
N HIS A 157 8.61 -7.78 0.71
CA HIS A 157 7.68 -7.19 1.67
C HIS A 157 8.07 -7.36 3.15
N ARG A 158 9.36 -7.58 3.42
CA ARG A 158 9.92 -7.70 4.76
C ARG A 158 11.10 -6.76 4.88
N PHE A 159 11.13 -5.95 5.93
CA PHE A 159 12.13 -4.90 6.10
C PHE A 159 12.59 -4.82 7.55
N ALA A 160 13.87 -4.53 7.76
CA ALA A 160 14.42 -4.14 9.05
C ALA A 160 14.82 -2.66 8.98
N LEU A 161 14.27 -1.83 9.85
CA LEU A 161 14.62 -0.43 9.99
C LEU A 161 15.40 -0.24 11.29
N ILE A 162 16.50 0.51 11.22
CA ILE A 162 17.35 0.80 12.37
C ILE A 162 17.39 2.31 12.54
N ALA A 163 16.95 2.78 13.70
CA ALA A 163 17.15 4.13 14.15
C ALA A 163 18.05 4.13 15.40
N THR A 164 19.12 4.92 15.40
CA THR A 164 20.09 4.88 16.50
C THR A 164 20.80 6.20 16.69
N GLN A 165 21.03 6.58 17.94
CA GLN A 165 21.84 7.73 18.31
C GLN A 165 22.45 7.50 19.69
N ALA A 166 23.75 7.75 19.82
CA ALA A 166 24.50 7.56 21.05
C ALA A 166 24.31 6.15 21.65
N ASN A 167 23.64 6.04 22.80
CA ASN A 167 23.38 4.80 23.52
C ASN A 167 21.96 4.25 23.30
N ALA A 168 21.15 4.87 22.44
CA ALA A 168 19.77 4.48 22.18
C ALA A 168 19.59 3.89 20.78
N ARG A 169 18.80 2.82 20.68
CA ARG A 169 18.54 2.11 19.43
C ARG A 169 17.09 1.63 19.37
N MET A 170 16.48 1.78 18.20
CA MET A 170 15.22 1.16 17.82
C MET A 170 15.44 0.28 16.60
N THR A 171 14.99 -0.97 16.67
CA THR A 171 15.01 -1.91 15.54
C THR A 171 13.58 -2.33 15.23
N ALA A 172 13.05 -1.93 14.08
CA ALA A 172 11.71 -2.29 13.63
C ALA A 172 11.78 -3.35 12.54
N MET A 173 11.07 -4.47 12.75
CA MET A 173 10.81 -5.48 11.74
C MET A 173 9.42 -5.23 11.15
N LEU A 174 9.36 -4.91 9.86
CA LEU A 174 8.13 -4.61 9.14
C LEU A 174 7.75 -5.73 8.19
N GLY A 175 6.45 -5.99 8.07
CA GLY A 175 5.87 -6.88 7.08
C GLY A 175 4.69 -6.24 6.36
N ARG A 176 4.55 -6.46 5.05
CA ARG A 176 3.41 -6.00 4.24
C ARG A 176 2.59 -7.18 3.71
N TYR A 177 1.30 -6.95 3.50
CA TYR A 177 0.29 -7.93 3.08
C TYR A 177 0.06 -9.05 4.10
N GLU A 178 0.14 -8.71 5.38
CA GLU A 178 -0.20 -9.60 6.47
C GLU A 178 -1.44 -9.08 7.15
N SER A 179 -2.45 -9.93 7.29
CA SER A 179 -3.60 -9.62 8.14
C SER A 179 -3.08 -9.32 9.54
N CYS A 180 -3.17 -8.07 9.93
CA CYS A 180 -2.82 -7.60 11.26
C CYS A 180 -4.08 -6.98 11.86
N SER A 181 -4.39 -7.42 13.08
CA SER A 181 -5.46 -6.89 13.92
C SER A 181 -4.85 -6.47 15.25
N ASP A 182 -5.27 -5.33 15.75
CA ASP A 182 -4.91 -4.83 17.08
C ASP A 182 -5.79 -5.46 18.19
N GLY A 183 -6.61 -6.47 17.87
CA GLY A 183 -7.47 -7.17 18.82
C GLY A 183 -8.64 -6.34 19.39
N MET A 184 -8.78 -5.08 18.97
CA MET A 184 -9.78 -4.14 19.48
C MET A 184 -10.60 -3.48 18.37
N SER A 185 -10.04 -3.38 17.17
CA SER A 185 -10.64 -2.75 16.00
C SER A 185 -11.12 -3.79 14.99
N ASP A 186 -12.29 -3.53 14.40
CA ASP A 186 -12.90 -4.36 13.37
C ASP A 186 -12.35 -4.04 11.96
N PHE A 187 -11.04 -3.78 11.85
CA PHE A 187 -10.41 -3.55 10.57
C PHE A 187 -9.01 -4.11 10.43
N ASP A 188 -8.63 -4.32 9.16
CA ASP A 188 -7.37 -4.94 8.79
C ASP A 188 -6.35 -3.87 8.43
N TYR A 189 -5.09 -4.20 8.66
CA TYR A 189 -3.96 -3.38 8.28
C TYR A 189 -3.16 -4.09 7.19
N GLY A 190 -2.63 -3.32 6.24
CA GLY A 190 -1.75 -3.84 5.20
C GLY A 190 -0.34 -4.16 5.70
N TRP A 191 -0.03 -3.76 6.94
CA TRP A 191 1.31 -3.85 7.53
C TRP A 191 1.28 -4.27 8.99
N ARG A 192 2.35 -4.96 9.41
CA ARG A 192 2.68 -5.28 10.80
C ARG A 192 4.04 -4.73 11.20
N ILE A 193 4.26 -4.56 12.49
CA ILE A 193 5.55 -4.19 13.08
C ILE A 193 5.85 -5.04 14.32
N ASP A 194 7.11 -5.44 14.45
CA ASP A 194 7.72 -5.82 15.71
C ASP A 194 8.86 -4.82 16.00
N LEU A 195 8.74 -4.01 17.05
CA LEU A 195 9.65 -2.92 17.39
C LEU A 195 10.41 -3.23 18.68
N LEU A 196 11.71 -3.45 18.59
CA LEU A 196 12.61 -3.57 19.75
C LEU A 196 13.22 -2.21 20.10
N VAL A 197 13.19 -1.84 21.37
CA VAL A 197 13.72 -0.58 21.90
C VAL A 197 14.77 -0.84 22.96
N GLU A 198 15.92 -0.20 22.79
CA GLU A 198 17.06 -0.20 23.70
C GLU A 198 17.39 1.27 24.01
N ASP A 199 16.79 1.84 25.07
CA ASP A 199 16.95 3.27 25.42
C ASP A 199 18.07 3.54 26.44
N GLY A 200 18.66 2.49 27.01
CA GLY A 200 19.71 2.56 28.01
C GLY A 200 19.25 3.00 29.41
N ALA A 201 17.97 3.35 29.59
CA ALA A 201 17.38 3.70 30.88
C ALA A 201 16.81 2.48 31.60
N LYS A 202 16.35 1.48 30.85
CA LYS A 202 15.79 0.21 31.37
C LYS A 202 16.18 -0.98 30.47
N PRO A 203 15.91 -2.23 30.91
CA PRO A 203 16.10 -3.39 30.03
C PRO A 203 15.33 -3.23 28.73
N ALA A 204 15.85 -3.82 27.65
CA ALA A 204 15.21 -3.76 26.34
C ALA A 204 13.76 -4.24 26.41
N TYR A 205 12.89 -3.57 25.66
CA TYR A 205 11.45 -3.81 25.60
C TYR A 205 11.00 -3.80 24.15
N ALA A 206 9.85 -4.42 23.88
CA ALA A 206 9.35 -4.55 22.53
C ALA A 206 7.87 -4.22 22.44
N TYR A 207 7.47 -3.74 21.26
CA TYR A 207 6.08 -3.57 20.88
C TYR A 207 5.77 -4.42 19.64
N GLU A 208 4.55 -4.92 19.57
CA GLU A 208 3.97 -5.49 18.36
C GLU A 208 2.72 -4.68 18.01
N GLY A 209 2.50 -4.47 16.72
CA GLY A 209 1.36 -3.68 16.28
C GLY A 209 1.14 -3.71 14.78
N CYS A 210 0.18 -2.91 14.34
CA CYS A 210 -0.21 -2.82 12.95
C CYS A 210 0.09 -1.43 12.39
N CYS A 211 0.33 -1.34 11.08
CA CYS A 211 0.70 -0.09 10.44
C CYS A 211 -0.18 0.27 9.25
N HIS A 212 -0.24 1.56 8.99
CA HIS A 212 -0.92 2.13 7.84
C HIS A 212 -0.22 3.41 7.40
N LEU A 213 -0.44 3.77 6.15
CA LEU A 213 -0.07 5.07 5.66
C LEU A 213 -1.29 5.99 5.73
N PRO A 214 -1.28 7.05 6.56
CA PRO A 214 -2.41 7.95 6.64
C PRO A 214 -2.68 8.65 5.30
N VAL A 215 -3.95 8.78 4.94
CA VAL A 215 -4.36 9.60 3.80
C VAL A 215 -3.99 11.05 4.09
N ALA A 216 -3.30 11.71 3.16
CA ALA A 216 -2.98 13.14 3.28
C ALA A 216 -4.30 13.95 3.25
N LYS A 217 -4.42 14.89 4.19
CA LYS A 217 -5.62 15.73 4.36
C LYS A 217 -5.73 16.84 3.33
#